data_AF-A0A7S1XIP2-F1
#
_entry.id   AF-A0A7S1XIP2-F1
#
_cell.length_a   1.000
_cell.length_b   1.000
_cell.length_c   1.000
_cell.angle_alpha   90.00
_cell.angle_beta   90.00
_cell.angle_gamma   90.00
#
_symmetry.space_group_name_H-M   'P 1'
#
loop_
_entity.id
_entity.type
_entity.pdbx_description
1 polymer ?
#
loop_
_entity_poly.entity_id
_entity_poly.type
_entity_poly.pdbx_seq_one_letter_code
_entity_poly.pdbx_strand_id
1 'polypeptide(L)'
;ANKGAYRCTAKQADRQVLHFRKTQGDDSRCSAEKYLNKVHEAFPSPTGKLFVNIGANKGGVIAEIFDLWVPAPESRYGNMLLDFWLNVEKVGKENGVGPCGLNGRNPVSATQTATGGSEVATTKDSRRDSTWPHVVGVEMMVGTYEALMRGLKHVGLDSESNRRRTIQLVQRGISDKDEELFVESVQAGKEDRGEWHFREKQAELQSVYAKAASGDTSATKEIETRGIMRIQLSTFDSLARDSFKLDESLFMLIVDTEGNDPKVLESATATLAAHATAVVIFEYHSLWKSASPTHSLRKTLDSLEKIGYECFFSGEHGLWRLTNCWDDKWEFFWWSNVMCLLSKLKGSQQIIAELDLAPRYAD
;
A
#
# COMPACT_ATOMS: atom_id res chain seq x y z
N ALA A 1 8.90 -17.80 28.21
CA ALA A 1 7.62 -17.62 28.93
C ALA A 1 6.93 -16.41 28.33
N ASN A 2 5.76 -16.57 27.71
CA ASN A 2 4.94 -15.45 27.27
C ASN A 2 4.55 -14.64 28.51
N LYS A 3 5.24 -13.51 28.75
CA LYS A 3 4.64 -12.43 29.53
C LYS A 3 3.28 -12.20 28.89
N GLY A 4 2.20 -12.33 29.65
CA GLY A 4 0.84 -12.28 29.10
C GLY A 4 0.69 -11.09 28.17
N ALA A 5 0.11 -11.31 27.00
CA ALA A 5 -0.12 -10.24 26.03
C ALA A 5 -0.79 -9.06 26.74
N TYR A 6 -0.23 -7.86 26.56
CA TYR A 6 -0.78 -6.66 27.18
C TYR A 6 -2.25 -6.48 26.74
N ARG A 7 -3.13 -6.21 27.70
CA ARG A 7 -4.56 -6.01 27.46
C ARG A 7 -5.01 -4.74 28.17
N CYS A 8 -5.64 -3.85 27.42
CA CYS A 8 -6.24 -2.66 28.01
C CYS A 8 -7.42 -3.05 28.90
N THR A 9 -7.58 -2.35 30.02
CA THR A 9 -8.87 -2.24 30.69
C THR A 9 -9.87 -1.50 29.81
N ALA A 10 -11.17 -1.70 30.02
CA ALA A 10 -12.21 -0.97 29.28
C ALA A 10 -12.01 0.56 29.37
N LYS A 11 -11.63 1.08 30.54
CA LYS A 11 -11.33 2.50 30.75
C LYS A 11 -10.11 2.98 29.96
N GLN A 12 -9.08 2.14 29.78
CA GLN A 12 -7.93 2.49 28.95
C GLN A 12 -8.31 2.53 27.47
N ALA A 13 -9.04 1.52 26.98
CA ALA A 13 -9.52 1.47 25.61
C ALA A 13 -10.42 2.68 25.27
N ASP A 14 -11.35 3.02 26.16
CA ASP A 14 -12.23 4.20 26.03
C ASP A 14 -11.45 5.53 26.00
N ARG A 15 -10.51 5.73 26.92
CA ARG A 15 -9.66 6.95 26.91
C ARG A 15 -8.84 7.05 25.63
N GLN A 16 -8.32 5.92 25.16
CA GLN A 16 -7.48 5.86 23.97
C GLN A 16 -8.25 6.32 22.72
N VAL A 17 -9.45 5.79 22.48
CA VAL A 17 -10.27 6.17 21.32
C VAL A 17 -10.74 7.63 21.40
N LEU A 18 -11.10 8.11 22.60
CA LEU A 18 -11.48 9.52 22.77
C LEU A 18 -10.31 10.46 22.47
N HIS A 19 -9.10 10.11 22.91
CA HIS A 19 -7.91 10.92 22.64
C HIS A 19 -7.54 10.89 21.15
N PHE A 20 -7.54 9.71 20.53
CA PHE A 20 -7.31 9.58 19.09
C PHE A 20 -8.27 10.48 18.31
N ARG A 21 -9.57 10.37 18.57
CA ARG A 21 -10.60 11.17 17.86
C ARG A 21 -10.47 12.67 18.11
N LYS A 22 -9.92 13.09 19.25
CA LYS A 22 -9.67 14.51 19.57
C LYS A 22 -8.43 15.05 18.84
N THR A 23 -7.43 14.21 18.61
CA THR A 23 -6.13 14.57 18.02
C THR A 23 -6.02 14.25 16.54
N GLN A 24 -7.01 13.57 15.97
CA GLN A 24 -7.03 13.30 14.54
C GLN A 24 -7.36 14.60 13.78
N GLY A 25 -6.33 15.23 13.21
CA GLY A 25 -6.49 16.25 12.18
C GLY A 25 -6.93 15.66 10.84
N ASP A 26 -7.32 16.53 9.90
CA ASP A 26 -7.58 16.16 8.49
C ASP A 26 -6.31 15.61 7.77
N ASP A 27 -5.15 15.67 8.43
CA ASP A 27 -3.83 15.24 7.92
C ASP A 27 -3.71 13.73 7.66
N SER A 28 -4.71 12.94 8.07
CA SER A 28 -4.80 11.50 7.75
C SER A 28 -4.87 11.20 6.26
N ARG A 29 -5.18 12.19 5.41
CA ARG A 29 -5.24 12.01 3.95
C ARG A 29 -3.84 11.89 3.31
N CYS A 30 -2.78 12.27 4.02
CA CYS A 30 -1.49 12.57 3.41
C CYS A 30 -0.25 12.44 4.31
N SER A 31 -0.40 12.11 5.60
CA SER A 31 0.75 12.17 6.51
C SER A 31 1.81 11.18 6.05
N ALA A 32 3.00 11.68 5.71
CA ALA A 32 4.20 10.86 5.53
C ALA A 32 4.20 9.78 6.61
N GLU A 33 4.26 8.53 6.20
CA GLU A 33 3.89 7.40 7.03
C GLU A 33 4.94 7.25 8.13
N LYS A 34 4.79 7.96 9.26
CA LYS A 34 5.74 7.94 10.38
C LYS A 34 6.01 6.51 10.86
N TYR A 35 5.07 5.61 10.62
CA TYR A 35 5.22 4.19 10.90
C TYR A 35 6.16 3.47 9.93
N LEU A 36 6.28 3.86 8.66
CA LEU A 36 7.27 3.27 7.75
C LEU A 36 8.69 3.53 8.24
N ASN A 37 8.97 4.72 8.79
CA ASN A 37 10.26 4.99 9.45
C ASN A 37 10.50 4.02 10.61
N LYS A 38 9.48 3.74 11.44
CA LYS A 38 9.58 2.76 12.54
C LYS A 38 9.79 1.34 12.06
N VAL A 39 9.12 0.95 10.97
CA VAL A 39 9.35 -0.35 10.34
C VAL A 39 10.77 -0.42 9.78
N HIS A 40 11.26 0.64 9.15
CA HIS A 40 12.63 0.71 8.63
C HIS A 40 13.66 0.61 9.76
N GLU A 41 13.51 1.36 10.86
CA GLU A 41 14.39 1.30 12.04
C GLU A 41 14.49 -0.13 12.60
N ALA A 42 13.37 -0.84 12.70
CA ALA A 42 13.33 -2.22 13.20
C ALA A 42 13.79 -3.27 12.17
N PHE A 43 13.67 -2.94 10.88
CA PHE A 43 13.99 -3.83 9.76
C PHE A 43 14.79 -3.10 8.67
N PRO A 44 16.04 -2.69 8.93
CA PRO A 44 16.76 -1.76 8.06
C PRO A 44 17.24 -2.39 6.76
N SER A 45 17.54 -3.70 6.74
CA SER A 45 18.08 -4.36 5.55
C SER A 45 17.03 -4.50 4.45
N PRO A 46 17.24 -4.02 3.22
CA PRO A 46 16.35 -4.27 2.08
C PRO A 46 16.44 -5.70 1.52
N THR A 47 17.54 -6.39 1.78
CA THR A 47 17.91 -7.63 1.07
C THR A 47 16.89 -8.73 1.30
N GLY A 48 16.41 -9.32 0.20
CA GLY A 48 15.46 -10.45 0.22
C GLY A 48 14.05 -10.09 0.63
N LYS A 49 13.70 -8.80 0.64
CA LYS A 49 12.35 -8.32 0.98
C LYS A 49 11.58 -7.94 -0.27
N LEU A 50 10.37 -8.49 -0.35
CA LEU A 50 9.35 -8.09 -1.29
C LEU A 50 8.33 -7.17 -0.61
N PHE A 51 8.09 -6.01 -1.19
CA PHE A 51 7.06 -5.07 -0.77
C PHE A 51 5.96 -5.09 -1.82
N VAL A 52 4.71 -5.31 -1.41
CA VAL A 52 3.56 -5.29 -2.31
C VAL A 52 2.64 -4.16 -1.90
N ASN A 53 2.34 -3.26 -2.85
CA ASN A 53 1.42 -2.15 -2.67
C ASN A 53 0.20 -2.36 -3.59
N ILE A 54 -0.95 -2.70 -3.00
CA ILE A 54 -2.21 -2.91 -3.70
C ILE A 54 -3.01 -1.61 -3.70
N GLY A 55 -3.39 -1.15 -4.89
CA GLY A 55 -3.89 0.21 -5.05
C GLY A 55 -2.73 1.19 -4.99
N ALA A 56 -1.77 0.98 -5.90
CA ALA A 56 -0.57 1.80 -5.93
C ALA A 56 -0.88 3.29 -6.06
N ASN A 57 -2.05 3.65 -6.59
CA ASN A 57 -2.56 5.00 -6.69
C ASN A 57 -1.51 5.88 -7.38
N LYS A 58 -1.18 7.02 -6.77
CA LYS A 58 -0.15 7.94 -7.29
C LYS A 58 1.27 7.43 -7.04
N GLY A 59 1.42 6.24 -6.47
CA GLY A 59 2.65 5.51 -6.15
C GLY A 59 3.34 5.96 -4.85
N GLY A 60 2.78 6.90 -4.08
CA GLY A 60 3.50 7.63 -3.02
C GLY A 60 4.21 6.72 -2.02
N VAL A 61 3.58 5.60 -1.66
CA VAL A 61 4.18 4.60 -0.78
C VAL A 61 5.37 3.88 -1.42
N ILE A 62 5.34 3.65 -2.74
CA ILE A 62 6.47 3.09 -3.49
C ILE A 62 7.67 4.04 -3.40
N ALA A 63 7.45 5.36 -3.43
CA ALA A 63 8.48 6.38 -3.15
C ALA A 63 9.20 6.08 -1.85
N GLU A 64 8.39 5.97 -0.82
CA GLU A 64 8.83 6.02 0.56
C GLU A 64 9.57 4.74 0.90
N ILE A 65 9.16 3.61 0.31
CA ILE A 65 9.91 2.36 0.38
C ILE A 65 11.32 2.53 -0.20
N PHE A 66 11.46 3.13 -1.40
CA PHE A 66 12.80 3.31 -1.94
C PHE A 66 13.63 4.34 -1.18
N ASP A 67 13.02 5.44 -0.72
CA ASP A 67 13.68 6.47 0.10
C ASP A 67 14.27 5.88 1.40
N LEU A 68 13.52 4.97 2.04
CA LEU A 68 13.92 4.35 3.30
C LEU A 68 14.89 3.19 3.11
N TRP A 69 14.69 2.33 2.12
CA TRP A 69 15.41 1.07 2.00
C TRP A 69 16.54 1.05 0.96
N VAL A 70 16.74 2.10 0.17
CA VAL A 70 17.91 2.21 -0.72
C VAL A 70 19.06 2.94 -0.02
N PRO A 71 20.28 2.38 0.04
CA PRO A 71 21.42 3.01 0.69
C PRO A 71 21.83 4.37 0.06
N ALA A 72 22.13 5.35 0.92
CA ALA A 72 22.48 6.72 0.55
C ALA A 72 23.72 6.95 -0.37
N PRO A 73 24.75 6.08 -0.50
CA PRO A 73 25.85 6.36 -1.44
C PRO A 73 25.50 6.12 -2.92
N GLU A 74 24.34 5.53 -3.24
CA GLU A 74 23.88 5.37 -4.63
C GLU A 74 23.09 6.60 -5.17
N SER A 75 23.46 7.81 -4.72
CA SER A 75 22.73 9.10 -4.85
C SER A 75 22.28 9.53 -6.25
N ARG A 76 22.74 8.90 -7.33
CA ARG A 76 22.12 9.05 -8.66
C ARG A 76 20.64 8.66 -8.62
N TYR A 77 20.30 7.68 -7.79
CA TYR A 77 18.95 7.14 -7.68
C TYR A 77 18.03 7.95 -6.76
N GLY A 78 18.57 8.67 -5.77
CA GLY A 78 17.78 9.61 -4.97
C GLY A 78 17.21 10.73 -5.84
N ASN A 79 18.03 11.32 -6.72
CA ASN A 79 17.57 12.30 -7.71
C ASN A 79 16.62 11.67 -8.72
N MET A 80 16.88 10.43 -9.14
CA MET A 80 16.05 9.73 -10.10
C MET A 80 14.67 9.36 -9.54
N LEU A 81 14.58 8.96 -8.27
CA LEU A 81 13.30 8.75 -7.60
C LEU A 81 12.60 10.08 -7.37
N LEU A 82 13.31 11.13 -6.97
CA LEU A 82 12.73 12.47 -6.90
C LEU A 82 12.18 12.92 -8.26
N ASP A 83 12.89 12.69 -9.36
CA ASP A 83 12.44 13.00 -10.72
C ASP A 83 11.25 12.14 -11.14
N PHE A 84 11.24 10.85 -10.78
CA PHE A 84 10.07 9.97 -10.93
C PHE A 84 8.87 10.57 -10.20
N TRP A 85 9.06 10.99 -8.95
CA TRP A 85 8.05 11.57 -8.08
C TRP A 85 7.50 12.88 -8.59
N LEU A 86 8.40 13.81 -8.93
CA LEU A 86 8.04 15.10 -9.51
C LEU A 86 7.34 14.93 -10.85
N ASN A 87 7.69 13.90 -11.64
CA ASN A 87 7.02 13.62 -12.90
C ASN A 87 5.63 13.01 -12.68
N VAL A 88 5.47 12.04 -11.76
CA VAL A 88 4.15 11.50 -11.40
C VAL A 88 3.27 12.59 -10.82
N GLU A 89 3.81 13.47 -9.97
CA GLU A 89 3.13 14.64 -9.44
C GLU A 89 2.75 15.63 -10.55
N LYS A 90 3.68 15.94 -11.46
CA LYS A 90 3.41 16.85 -12.60
C LYS A 90 2.28 16.30 -13.46
N VAL A 91 2.36 15.03 -13.83
CA VAL A 91 1.30 14.34 -14.58
C VAL A 91 -0.01 14.35 -13.78
N GLY A 92 0.05 14.17 -12.46
CA GLY A 92 -1.12 14.34 -11.59
C GLY A 92 -1.69 15.76 -11.65
N LYS A 93 -0.88 16.80 -11.47
CA LYS A 93 -1.32 18.20 -11.50
C LYS A 93 -1.93 18.59 -12.84
N GLU A 94 -1.31 18.19 -13.94
CA GLU A 94 -1.84 18.38 -15.31
C GLU A 94 -3.21 17.70 -15.49
N ASN A 95 -3.50 16.66 -14.69
CA ASN A 95 -4.76 15.94 -14.67
C ASN A 95 -5.73 16.38 -13.55
N GLY A 96 -5.45 17.50 -12.86
CA GLY A 96 -6.32 18.04 -11.82
C GLY A 96 -6.26 17.27 -10.49
N VAL A 97 -5.18 16.53 -10.26
CA VAL A 97 -5.01 15.67 -9.09
C VAL A 97 -4.39 16.45 -7.93
N GLY A 98 -5.06 16.41 -6.78
CA GLY A 98 -4.59 17.08 -5.56
C GLY A 98 -3.30 16.48 -4.99
N PRO A 99 -2.44 17.31 -4.37
CA PRO A 99 -1.13 16.93 -3.86
C PRO A 99 -1.24 16.25 -2.48
N CYS A 100 -1.93 15.11 -2.42
CA CYS A 100 -1.89 14.32 -1.20
C CYS A 100 -0.48 13.71 -1.05
N GLY A 101 0.25 14.07 0.02
CA GLY A 101 1.59 13.58 0.35
C GLY A 101 2.77 14.56 0.19
N LEU A 102 2.53 15.80 -0.28
CA LEU A 102 3.62 16.71 -0.68
C LEU A 102 3.96 17.84 0.30
N ASN A 103 3.10 18.15 1.27
CA ASN A 103 3.28 19.36 2.08
C ASN A 103 4.26 19.21 3.27
N GLY A 104 4.96 18.07 3.42
CA GLY A 104 5.65 17.76 4.67
C GLY A 104 7.17 17.54 4.62
N ARG A 105 7.77 17.19 3.47
CA ARG A 105 9.21 16.86 3.41
C ARG A 105 9.97 17.87 2.56
N ASN A 106 10.75 18.73 3.23
CA ASN A 106 11.98 19.20 2.62
C ASN A 106 12.85 17.96 2.39
N PRO A 107 13.47 17.80 1.20
CA PRO A 107 14.38 16.68 0.95
C PRO A 107 15.38 16.65 2.10
N VAL A 108 15.49 15.50 2.77
CA VAL A 108 16.46 15.30 3.85
C VAL A 108 17.79 15.77 3.31
N SER A 109 18.34 16.83 3.90
CA SER A 109 19.62 17.39 3.51
C SER A 109 20.64 16.27 3.62
N ALA A 110 21.05 15.70 2.49
CA ALA A 110 22.07 14.67 2.36
C ALA A 110 23.47 15.23 2.68
N THR A 111 23.60 16.06 3.70
CA THR A 111 24.84 16.45 4.35
C THR A 111 25.17 15.45 5.44
N GLN A 112 25.46 14.21 5.04
CA GLN A 112 26.39 13.38 5.80
C GLN A 112 27.67 13.26 4.97
N THR A 113 28.74 13.76 5.57
CA THR A 113 30.12 13.82 5.09
C THR A 113 30.65 12.45 4.69
N ALA A 114 30.50 12.09 3.42
CA ALA A 114 31.26 10.99 2.81
C ALA A 114 32.71 11.45 2.58
N THR A 115 33.56 11.30 3.61
CA THR A 115 35.01 11.38 3.49
C THR A 115 35.57 9.96 3.52
N GLY A 116 35.88 9.41 2.34
CA GLY A 116 36.46 8.07 2.22
C GLY A 116 36.24 7.47 0.84
N GLY A 117 37.04 7.90 -0.13
CA GLY A 117 37.11 7.24 -1.43
C GLY A 117 37.82 5.90 -1.29
N SER A 118 37.12 4.80 -1.58
CA SER A 118 37.73 3.49 -1.84
C SER A 118 37.24 3.00 -3.18
N GLU A 119 38.17 2.63 -4.05
CA GLU A 119 37.90 2.03 -5.36
C GLU A 119 37.10 0.75 -5.20
N VAL A 120 35.92 0.70 -5.82
CA VAL A 120 35.07 -0.49 -5.86
C VAL A 120 35.55 -1.38 -7.01
N ALA A 121 36.13 -2.52 -6.64
CA ALA A 121 36.51 -3.57 -7.57
C ALA A 121 35.28 -4.12 -8.32
N THR A 122 35.36 -4.15 -9.64
CA THR A 122 34.30 -4.64 -10.54
C THR A 122 34.37 -6.15 -10.70
N THR A 123 33.95 -6.90 -9.68
CA THR A 123 33.76 -8.35 -9.83
C THR A 123 32.44 -8.63 -10.53
N LYS A 124 32.51 -9.25 -11.71
CA LYS A 124 31.38 -9.76 -12.50
C LYS A 124 30.71 -10.97 -11.82
N ASP A 125 30.14 -10.80 -10.64
CA ASP A 125 29.16 -11.75 -10.12
C ASP A 125 27.75 -11.23 -10.41
N SER A 126 27.11 -11.83 -11.40
CA SER A 126 25.91 -11.34 -12.08
C SER A 126 24.62 -11.94 -11.52
N ARG A 127 24.62 -12.38 -10.26
CA ARG A 127 23.44 -13.03 -9.65
C ARG A 127 23.12 -12.46 -8.28
N ARG A 128 22.01 -11.71 -8.25
CA ARG A 128 21.03 -11.62 -7.14
C ARG A 128 21.42 -11.02 -5.80
N ASP A 129 22.61 -10.45 -5.61
CA ASP A 129 22.84 -9.53 -4.47
C ASP A 129 22.27 -8.15 -4.79
N SER A 130 20.96 -8.12 -5.00
CA SER A 130 20.20 -6.89 -4.99
C SER A 130 20.19 -6.38 -3.55
N THR A 131 21.06 -5.43 -3.24
CA THR A 131 20.98 -4.57 -2.05
C THR A 131 19.75 -3.66 -2.07
N TRP A 132 18.86 -3.84 -3.03
CA TRP A 132 17.69 -3.03 -3.27
C TRP A 132 16.43 -3.78 -2.89
N PRO A 133 15.40 -3.08 -2.38
CA PRO A 133 14.09 -3.68 -2.18
C PRO A 133 13.47 -4.07 -3.53
N HIS A 134 12.72 -5.17 -3.54
CA HIS A 134 11.83 -5.48 -4.65
C HIS A 134 10.43 -4.98 -4.31
N VAL A 135 9.89 -4.08 -5.13
CA VAL A 135 8.59 -3.45 -4.92
C VAL A 135 7.64 -3.81 -6.05
N VAL A 136 6.47 -4.36 -5.72
CA VAL A 136 5.40 -4.62 -6.68
C VAL A 136 4.24 -3.67 -6.40
N GLY A 137 3.97 -2.78 -7.34
CA GLY A 137 2.76 -1.96 -7.35
C GLY A 137 1.66 -2.65 -8.16
N VAL A 138 0.46 -2.74 -7.59
CA VAL A 138 -0.71 -3.28 -8.28
C VAL A 138 -1.72 -2.15 -8.42
N GLU A 139 -2.12 -1.85 -9.65
CA GLU A 139 -3.04 -0.77 -9.97
C GLU A 139 -4.13 -1.25 -10.93
N MET A 140 -5.39 -1.00 -10.60
CA MET A 140 -6.53 -1.39 -11.42
C MET A 140 -6.87 -0.30 -12.45
N MET A 141 -6.64 0.97 -12.09
CA MET A 141 -7.03 2.13 -12.86
C MET A 141 -6.03 2.40 -13.96
N VAL A 142 -6.46 2.26 -15.21
CA VAL A 142 -5.55 2.26 -16.35
C VAL A 142 -4.84 3.59 -16.54
N GLY A 143 -5.54 4.71 -16.39
CA GLY A 143 -4.91 6.03 -16.46
C GLY A 143 -3.78 6.20 -15.45
N THR A 144 -3.99 5.68 -14.23
CA THR A 144 -3.03 5.71 -13.13
C THR A 144 -1.86 4.77 -13.37
N TYR A 145 -2.14 3.52 -13.76
CA TYR A 145 -1.13 2.54 -14.16
C TYR A 145 -0.23 3.07 -15.28
N GLU A 146 -0.82 3.66 -16.32
CA GLU A 146 -0.05 4.26 -17.42
C GLU A 146 0.79 5.46 -16.97
N ALA A 147 0.27 6.30 -16.07
CA ALA A 147 1.04 7.41 -15.51
C ALA A 147 2.26 6.90 -14.73
N LEU A 148 2.08 5.88 -13.88
CA LEU A 148 3.17 5.23 -13.17
C LEU A 148 4.19 4.61 -14.13
N MET A 149 3.74 3.88 -15.16
CA MET A 149 4.61 3.29 -16.17
C MET A 149 5.41 4.34 -16.95
N ARG A 150 4.79 5.47 -17.34
CA ARG A 150 5.49 6.60 -17.97
C ARG A 150 6.53 7.21 -17.03
N GLY A 151 6.19 7.35 -15.75
CA GLY A 151 7.14 7.77 -14.72
C GLY A 151 8.35 6.83 -14.69
N LEU A 152 8.13 5.52 -14.58
CA LEU A 152 9.20 4.54 -14.47
C LEU A 152 10.09 4.53 -15.72
N LYS A 153 9.49 4.62 -16.90
CA LYS A 153 10.21 4.74 -18.17
C LYS A 153 11.06 6.00 -18.23
N HIS A 154 10.53 7.14 -17.78
CA HIS A 154 11.27 8.41 -17.76
C HIS A 154 12.57 8.30 -16.95
N VAL A 155 12.54 7.48 -15.90
CA VAL A 155 13.67 7.27 -15.01
C VAL A 155 14.45 5.99 -15.27
N GLY A 156 14.17 5.29 -16.37
CA GLY A 156 14.89 4.08 -16.75
C GLY A 156 14.68 2.88 -15.81
N LEU A 157 13.55 2.83 -15.12
CA LEU A 157 13.10 1.72 -14.25
C LEU A 157 11.90 0.94 -14.81
N ASP A 158 11.55 1.11 -16.08
CA ASP A 158 10.47 0.31 -16.67
C ASP A 158 10.83 -1.18 -16.71
N SER A 159 9.83 -2.05 -16.84
CA SER A 159 10.03 -3.51 -16.75
C SER A 159 11.01 -4.06 -17.80
N GLU A 160 11.15 -3.39 -18.94
CA GLU A 160 12.08 -3.77 -20.01
C GLU A 160 13.53 -3.35 -19.69
N SER A 161 13.75 -2.17 -19.11
CA SER A 161 15.08 -1.68 -18.71
C SER A 161 15.53 -2.22 -17.35
N ASN A 162 14.58 -2.59 -16.48
CA ASN A 162 14.84 -3.01 -15.11
C ASN A 162 15.37 -4.45 -15.05
N ARG A 163 16.61 -4.64 -15.49
CA ARG A 163 17.35 -5.91 -15.39
C ARG A 163 17.42 -6.45 -13.96
N ARG A 164 17.30 -5.57 -12.96
CA ARG A 164 17.35 -5.90 -11.53
C ARG A 164 16.00 -6.30 -10.95
N ARG A 165 14.89 -6.06 -11.67
CA ARG A 165 13.51 -6.28 -11.20
C ARG A 165 13.23 -5.62 -9.85
N THR A 166 13.81 -4.45 -9.58
CA THR A 166 13.60 -3.73 -8.32
C THR A 166 12.17 -3.20 -8.18
N ILE A 167 11.51 -2.92 -9.31
CA ILE A 167 10.13 -2.47 -9.35
C ILE A 167 9.37 -3.20 -10.44
N GLN A 168 8.17 -3.65 -10.11
CA GLN A 168 7.21 -4.24 -11.03
C GLN A 168 5.87 -3.55 -10.84
N LEU A 169 5.25 -3.12 -11.95
CA LEU A 169 3.86 -2.66 -11.94
C LEU A 169 2.98 -3.71 -12.62
N VAL A 170 1.90 -4.08 -11.96
CA VAL A 170 0.91 -5.04 -12.45
C VAL A 170 -0.43 -4.32 -12.60
N GLN A 171 -1.00 -4.35 -13.80
CA GLN A 171 -2.34 -3.87 -14.04
C GLN A 171 -3.35 -4.95 -13.67
N ARG A 172 -3.93 -4.88 -12.47
CA ARG A 172 -4.90 -5.86 -11.96
C ARG A 172 -5.74 -5.22 -10.85
N GLY A 173 -7.00 -5.62 -10.74
CA GLY A 173 -7.77 -5.37 -9.53
C GLY A 173 -7.63 -6.53 -8.56
N ILE A 174 -7.73 -6.25 -7.25
CA ILE A 174 -7.75 -7.29 -6.22
C ILE A 174 -9.11 -7.32 -5.55
N SER A 175 -9.67 -8.53 -5.46
CA SER A 175 -11.02 -8.77 -4.95
C SER A 175 -11.08 -10.11 -4.22
N ASP A 176 -12.27 -10.48 -3.75
CA ASP A 176 -12.51 -11.76 -3.08
C ASP A 176 -12.55 -12.98 -4.02
N LYS A 177 -12.51 -12.75 -5.34
CA LYS A 177 -12.53 -13.79 -6.37
C LYS A 177 -11.82 -13.36 -7.66
N ASP A 178 -11.42 -14.35 -8.45
CA ASP A 178 -10.88 -14.15 -9.79
C ASP A 178 -12.03 -13.98 -10.80
N GLU A 179 -12.10 -12.84 -11.47
CA GLU A 179 -13.10 -12.57 -12.52
C GLU A 179 -12.68 -11.43 -13.45
N GLU A 180 -13.39 -11.23 -14.55
CA GLU A 180 -13.19 -10.07 -15.43
C GLU A 180 -14.15 -8.94 -15.04
N LEU A 181 -13.62 -7.72 -14.91
CA LEU A 181 -14.38 -6.50 -14.68
C LEU A 181 -14.25 -5.59 -15.90
N PHE A 182 -15.35 -4.95 -16.33
CA PHE A 182 -15.29 -3.87 -17.30
C PHE A 182 -15.31 -2.56 -16.53
N VAL A 183 -14.35 -1.69 -16.83
CA VAL A 183 -14.19 -0.41 -16.15
C VAL A 183 -14.16 0.70 -17.20
N GLU A 184 -14.73 1.84 -16.87
CA GLU A 184 -14.48 3.07 -17.65
C GLU A 184 -13.15 3.66 -17.20
N SER A 185 -12.30 4.05 -18.14
CA SER A 185 -11.05 4.73 -17.82
C SER A 185 -11.38 6.00 -17.05
N VAL A 186 -10.99 6.04 -15.78
CA VAL A 186 -10.94 7.31 -15.05
C VAL A 186 -9.62 8.00 -15.35
N GLN A 187 -9.66 9.32 -15.27
CA GLN A 187 -8.45 10.11 -15.25
C GLN A 187 -7.64 9.75 -14.00
N ALA A 188 -6.32 9.63 -14.14
CA ALA A 188 -5.42 9.45 -13.00
C ALA A 188 -5.73 10.51 -11.92
N GLY A 189 -5.71 10.11 -10.66
CA GLY A 189 -6.05 10.92 -9.49
C GLY A 189 -7.54 11.13 -9.20
N LYS A 190 -8.43 10.44 -9.92
CA LYS A 190 -9.87 10.34 -9.62
C LYS A 190 -10.26 8.90 -9.27
N GLU A 191 -9.38 8.22 -8.53
CA GLU A 191 -9.55 6.82 -8.12
C GLU A 191 -10.55 6.66 -6.96
N ASP A 192 -11.13 7.75 -6.44
CA ASP A 192 -12.19 7.74 -5.42
C ASP A 192 -13.42 6.87 -5.79
N ARG A 193 -13.50 6.45 -7.06
CA ARG A 193 -14.40 5.43 -7.56
C ARG A 193 -13.77 4.04 -7.46
N GLY A 194 -13.90 3.42 -6.29
CA GLY A 194 -13.50 2.02 -6.08
C GLY A 194 -14.29 1.01 -6.94
N GLU A 195 -13.90 -0.27 -6.85
CA GLU A 195 -14.49 -1.43 -7.57
C GLU A 195 -16.03 -1.42 -7.62
N TRP A 196 -16.67 -1.04 -6.52
CA TRP A 196 -18.13 -1.03 -6.37
C TRP A 196 -18.83 -0.16 -7.42
N HIS A 197 -18.25 0.98 -7.81
CA HIS A 197 -18.82 1.88 -8.81
C HIS A 197 -18.92 1.19 -10.18
N PHE A 198 -17.93 0.37 -10.52
CA PHE A 198 -17.91 -0.36 -11.78
C PHE A 198 -18.89 -1.52 -11.77
N ARG A 199 -19.09 -2.16 -10.62
CA ARG A 199 -20.07 -3.26 -10.49
C ARG A 199 -21.50 -2.81 -10.79
N GLU A 200 -21.88 -1.61 -10.41
CA GLU A 200 -23.21 -1.06 -10.71
C GLU A 200 -23.45 -0.91 -12.22
N LYS A 201 -22.41 -0.60 -12.99
CA LYS A 201 -22.46 -0.44 -14.44
C LYS A 201 -22.15 -1.71 -15.22
N GLN A 202 -21.90 -2.82 -14.54
CA GLN A 202 -21.20 -3.93 -15.19
C GLN A 202 -22.01 -4.61 -16.30
N ALA A 203 -23.32 -4.75 -16.10
CA ALA A 203 -24.22 -5.28 -17.14
C ALA A 203 -24.28 -4.38 -18.38
N GLU A 204 -24.21 -3.05 -18.20
CA GLU A 204 -24.17 -2.08 -19.28
C GLU A 204 -22.86 -2.20 -20.07
N LEU A 205 -21.71 -2.12 -19.38
CA LEU A 205 -20.39 -2.16 -20.00
C LEU A 205 -20.14 -3.50 -20.72
N GLN A 206 -20.56 -4.61 -20.12
CA GLN A 206 -20.49 -5.93 -20.75
C GLN A 206 -21.36 -6.01 -22.02
N SER A 207 -22.53 -5.38 -22.04
CA SER A 207 -23.40 -5.31 -23.22
C SER A 207 -22.74 -4.53 -24.36
N VAL A 208 -22.06 -3.41 -24.06
CA VAL A 208 -21.29 -2.65 -25.06
C VAL A 208 -20.19 -3.52 -25.67
N TYR A 209 -19.44 -4.26 -24.83
CA TYR A 209 -18.41 -5.19 -25.30
C TYR A 209 -18.96 -6.33 -26.16
N ALA A 210 -20.09 -6.92 -25.77
CA ALA A 210 -20.73 -7.99 -26.54
C ALA A 210 -21.14 -7.52 -27.94
N LYS A 211 -21.71 -6.31 -28.04
CA LYS A 211 -22.07 -5.70 -29.33
C LYS A 211 -20.83 -5.42 -30.18
N ALA A 212 -19.79 -4.84 -29.60
CA ALA A 212 -18.53 -4.60 -30.32
C ALA A 212 -17.93 -5.91 -30.84
N ALA A 213 -17.94 -6.98 -30.05
CA ALA A 213 -17.47 -8.30 -30.45
C ALA A 213 -18.29 -8.93 -31.60
N SER A 214 -19.56 -8.54 -31.75
CA SER A 214 -20.42 -8.92 -32.89
C SER A 214 -20.23 -8.06 -34.16
N GLY A 215 -19.29 -7.10 -34.14
CA GLY A 215 -18.99 -6.22 -35.27
C GLY A 215 -19.78 -4.90 -35.28
N ASP A 216 -20.43 -4.52 -34.18
CA ASP A 216 -21.10 -3.22 -34.07
C ASP A 216 -20.06 -2.08 -33.96
N THR A 217 -19.97 -1.28 -35.03
CA THR A 217 -19.03 -0.14 -35.11
C THR A 217 -19.40 0.99 -34.15
N SER A 218 -20.68 1.16 -33.81
CA SER A 218 -21.12 2.18 -32.84
C SER A 218 -20.65 1.80 -31.44
N ALA A 219 -20.80 0.54 -31.05
CA ALA A 219 -20.31 0.03 -29.77
C ALA A 219 -18.77 0.11 -29.67
N THR A 220 -18.06 -0.16 -30.77
CA THR A 220 -16.60 0.00 -30.82
C THR A 220 -16.18 1.45 -30.57
N LYS A 221 -16.82 2.41 -31.25
CA LYS A 221 -16.57 3.84 -31.04
C LYS A 221 -16.93 4.28 -29.61
N GLU A 222 -17.96 3.70 -29.03
CA GLU A 222 -18.35 3.96 -27.65
C GLU A 222 -17.28 3.48 -26.65
N ILE A 223 -16.73 2.27 -26.84
CA ILE A 223 -15.59 1.75 -26.06
C ILE A 223 -14.41 2.72 -26.11
N GLU A 224 -14.03 3.16 -27.31
CA GLU A 224 -12.93 4.12 -27.49
C GLU A 224 -13.22 5.47 -26.82
N THR A 225 -14.44 6.00 -27.00
CA THR A 225 -14.82 7.33 -26.49
C THR A 225 -14.91 7.36 -24.97
N ARG A 226 -15.46 6.30 -24.36
CA ARG A 226 -15.61 6.19 -22.90
C ARG A 226 -14.36 5.58 -22.23
N GLY A 227 -13.41 5.08 -23.02
CA GLY A 227 -12.24 4.34 -22.54
C GLY A 227 -12.63 3.09 -21.76
N ILE A 228 -13.61 2.30 -22.24
CA ILE A 228 -14.06 1.11 -21.52
C ILE A 228 -13.01 0.00 -21.69
N MET A 229 -12.53 -0.59 -20.60
CA MET A 229 -11.47 -1.59 -20.62
C MET A 229 -11.85 -2.82 -19.83
N ARG A 230 -11.27 -3.96 -20.23
CA ARG A 230 -11.32 -5.20 -19.46
C ARG A 230 -10.16 -5.23 -18.48
N ILE A 231 -10.46 -5.45 -17.21
CA ILE A 231 -9.47 -5.63 -16.16
C ILE A 231 -9.70 -6.96 -15.48
N GLN A 232 -8.63 -7.72 -15.29
CA GLN A 232 -8.68 -8.93 -14.49
C GLN A 232 -8.72 -8.55 -13.01
N LEU A 233 -9.73 -9.03 -12.30
CA LEU A 233 -9.74 -9.13 -10.85
C LEU A 233 -9.10 -10.45 -10.43
N SER A 234 -8.35 -10.43 -9.34
CA SER A 234 -7.80 -11.64 -8.74
C SER A 234 -7.87 -11.58 -7.23
N THR A 235 -7.94 -12.74 -6.60
CA THR A 235 -7.57 -12.86 -5.20
C THR A 235 -6.10 -12.52 -5.02
N PHE A 236 -5.74 -11.94 -3.87
CA PHE A 236 -4.35 -11.66 -3.56
C PHE A 236 -3.51 -12.94 -3.62
N ASP A 237 -3.99 -14.05 -3.05
CA ASP A 237 -3.28 -15.33 -3.06
C ASP A 237 -3.05 -15.88 -4.49
N SER A 238 -4.00 -15.67 -5.41
CA SER A 238 -3.85 -16.03 -6.84
C SER A 238 -2.80 -15.16 -7.51
N LEU A 239 -2.90 -13.83 -7.34
CA LEU A 239 -1.91 -12.90 -7.89
C LEU A 239 -0.50 -13.18 -7.35
N ALA A 240 -0.37 -13.43 -6.04
CA ALA A 240 0.92 -13.65 -5.40
C ALA A 240 1.63 -14.88 -5.96
N ARG A 241 0.88 -15.96 -6.16
CA ARG A 241 1.37 -17.18 -6.81
C ARG A 241 1.78 -16.95 -8.27
N ASP A 242 0.98 -16.22 -9.03
CA ASP A 242 1.21 -16.02 -10.46
C ASP A 242 2.32 -15.01 -10.77
N SER A 243 2.40 -13.93 -9.99
CA SER A 243 3.18 -12.74 -10.34
C SER A 243 4.38 -12.49 -9.45
N PHE A 244 4.35 -12.90 -8.17
CA PHE A 244 5.35 -12.43 -7.20
C PHE A 244 6.56 -13.34 -7.05
N LYS A 245 6.61 -14.51 -7.73
CA LYS A 245 7.71 -15.49 -7.59
C LYS A 245 8.16 -15.61 -6.13
N LEU A 246 7.26 -16.12 -5.29
CA LEU A 246 7.35 -16.20 -3.82
C LEU A 246 8.57 -16.96 -3.24
N ASP A 247 9.60 -17.20 -4.06
CA ASP A 247 10.96 -17.52 -3.60
C ASP A 247 11.51 -16.40 -2.69
N GLU A 248 10.98 -15.18 -2.83
CA GLU A 248 11.26 -14.04 -1.95
C GLU A 248 10.26 -13.97 -0.79
N SER A 249 10.74 -13.57 0.40
CA SER A 249 9.85 -13.33 1.54
C SER A 249 9.08 -12.05 1.30
N LEU A 250 7.78 -12.15 1.06
CA LEU A 250 6.88 -11.01 1.22
C LEU A 250 7.16 -10.40 2.61
N PHE A 251 7.55 -9.15 2.65
CA PHE A 251 7.91 -8.48 3.88
C PHE A 251 6.77 -7.59 4.35
N MET A 252 6.18 -6.86 3.40
CA MET A 252 5.15 -5.87 3.67
C MET A 252 4.06 -5.95 2.60
N LEU A 253 2.81 -5.96 3.07
CA LEU A 253 1.62 -5.80 2.25
C LEU A 253 0.95 -4.47 2.62
N ILE A 254 0.93 -3.53 1.69
CA ILE A 254 0.15 -2.28 1.80
C ILE A 254 -1.10 -2.42 0.93
N VAL A 255 -2.23 -1.98 1.45
CA VAL A 255 -3.52 -1.98 0.79
C VAL A 255 -4.12 -0.58 0.87
N ASP A 256 -4.49 -0.02 -0.26
CA ASP A 256 -5.13 1.29 -0.40
C ASP A 256 -6.08 1.21 -1.59
N THR A 257 -7.25 0.58 -1.39
CA THR A 257 -8.16 0.22 -2.50
C THR A 257 -9.49 0.93 -2.43
N GLU A 258 -9.48 2.14 -1.87
CA GLU A 258 -10.62 3.07 -1.86
C GLU A 258 -11.88 2.37 -1.31
N GLY A 259 -11.68 1.62 -0.22
CA GLY A 259 -12.71 0.94 0.55
C GLY A 259 -12.87 -0.57 0.29
N ASN A 260 -12.15 -1.13 -0.68
CA ASN A 260 -12.14 -2.59 -0.92
C ASN A 260 -11.10 -3.34 -0.08
N ASP A 261 -10.41 -2.65 0.82
CA ASP A 261 -9.35 -3.17 1.67
C ASP A 261 -9.76 -4.46 2.40
N PRO A 262 -10.98 -4.60 2.96
CA PRO A 262 -11.40 -5.84 3.59
C PRO A 262 -11.40 -7.04 2.64
N LYS A 263 -11.81 -6.86 1.38
CA LYS A 263 -11.82 -7.93 0.37
C LYS A 263 -10.40 -8.34 0.00
N VAL A 264 -9.49 -7.38 -0.14
CA VAL A 264 -8.07 -7.68 -0.38
C VAL A 264 -7.51 -8.54 0.75
N LEU A 265 -7.75 -8.15 2.00
CA LEU A 265 -7.29 -8.89 3.17
C LEU A 265 -7.92 -10.28 3.28
N GLU A 266 -9.23 -10.42 3.01
CA GLU A 266 -9.90 -11.74 2.97
C GLU A 266 -9.35 -12.63 1.85
N SER A 267 -8.99 -12.04 0.70
CA SER A 267 -8.39 -12.76 -0.43
C SER A 267 -6.91 -13.12 -0.23
N ALA A 268 -6.28 -12.60 0.83
CA ALA A 268 -4.90 -12.88 1.23
C ALA A 268 -4.80 -13.92 2.37
N THR A 269 -5.89 -14.65 2.64
CA THR A 269 -6.01 -15.54 3.81
C THR A 269 -4.87 -16.55 3.88
N ALA A 270 -4.50 -17.22 2.78
CA ALA A 270 -3.45 -18.23 2.80
C ALA A 270 -2.08 -17.60 3.04
N THR A 271 -1.78 -16.47 2.37
CA THR A 271 -0.56 -15.70 2.58
C THR A 271 -0.40 -15.25 4.04
N LEU A 272 -1.44 -14.64 4.60
CA LEU A 272 -1.42 -14.10 5.96
C LEU A 272 -1.33 -15.22 7.01
N ALA A 273 -2.10 -16.31 6.85
CA ALA A 273 -2.08 -17.45 7.77
C ALA A 273 -0.75 -18.21 7.74
N ALA A 274 -0.05 -18.21 6.60
CA ALA A 274 1.31 -18.72 6.49
C ALA A 274 2.36 -17.81 7.13
N HIS A 275 1.95 -16.64 7.65
CA HIS A 275 2.83 -15.58 8.14
C HIS A 275 3.86 -15.15 7.09
N ALA A 276 3.45 -15.19 5.82
CA ALA A 276 4.34 -14.86 4.72
C ALA A 276 4.67 -13.37 4.67
N THR A 277 4.00 -12.50 5.43
CA THR A 277 4.29 -11.06 5.56
C THR A 277 4.54 -10.67 7.01
N ALA A 278 5.51 -9.79 7.25
CA ALA A 278 5.80 -9.27 8.59
C ALA A 278 4.87 -8.10 8.96
N VAL A 279 4.48 -7.31 7.97
CA VAL A 279 3.74 -6.05 8.13
C VAL A 279 2.57 -6.01 7.15
N VAL A 280 1.40 -5.65 7.65
CA VAL A 280 0.22 -5.35 6.85
C VAL A 280 -0.22 -3.93 7.17
N ILE A 281 -0.43 -3.12 6.14
CA ILE A 281 -0.97 -1.77 6.26
C ILE A 281 -2.21 -1.70 5.38
N PHE A 282 -3.30 -1.14 5.89
CA PHE A 282 -4.51 -0.95 5.10
C PHE A 282 -5.25 0.32 5.50
N GLU A 283 -6.07 0.83 4.59
CA GLU A 283 -6.86 2.03 4.81
C GLU A 283 -8.24 1.70 5.39
N TYR A 284 -8.66 2.46 6.41
CA TYR A 284 -10.00 2.40 6.99
C TYR A 284 -10.71 3.75 6.85
N HIS A 285 -11.92 3.74 6.27
CA HIS A 285 -12.70 4.95 6.01
C HIS A 285 -14.15 4.65 5.62
N SER A 286 -14.93 5.67 5.30
CA SER A 286 -16.37 5.57 5.02
C SER A 286 -16.72 4.76 3.77
N LEU A 287 -15.82 4.65 2.79
CA LEU A 287 -16.09 3.86 1.57
C LEU A 287 -16.22 2.36 1.86
N TRP A 288 -15.71 1.86 3.00
CA TRP A 288 -15.95 0.49 3.44
C TRP A 288 -17.43 0.15 3.52
N LYS A 289 -18.29 1.11 3.93
CA LYS A 289 -19.74 0.90 4.03
C LYS A 289 -20.38 0.60 2.68
N SER A 290 -19.88 1.22 1.61
CA SER A 290 -20.42 1.04 0.26
C SER A 290 -19.77 -0.14 -0.45
N ALA A 291 -18.44 -0.27 -0.35
CA ALA A 291 -17.67 -1.29 -1.04
C ALA A 291 -17.81 -2.69 -0.42
N SER A 292 -17.99 -2.74 0.91
CA SER A 292 -17.96 -3.94 1.73
C SER A 292 -18.96 -3.84 2.91
N PRO A 293 -20.28 -3.74 2.64
CA PRO A 293 -21.29 -3.41 3.66
C PRO A 293 -21.42 -4.45 4.80
N THR A 294 -20.89 -5.66 4.60
CA THR A 294 -20.89 -6.74 5.61
C THR A 294 -19.58 -6.79 6.41
N HIS A 295 -18.63 -5.90 6.12
CA HIS A 295 -17.35 -5.81 6.79
C HIS A 295 -17.34 -4.67 7.80
N SER A 296 -16.60 -4.91 8.89
CA SER A 296 -16.30 -3.91 9.90
C SER A 296 -14.80 -3.93 10.17
N LEU A 297 -14.28 -2.84 10.72
CA LEU A 297 -12.92 -2.84 11.23
C LEU A 297 -12.75 -3.95 12.27
N ARG A 298 -13.71 -4.10 13.19
CA ARG A 298 -13.67 -5.16 14.21
C ARG A 298 -13.46 -6.56 13.62
N LYS A 299 -14.26 -6.95 12.62
CA LYS A 299 -14.18 -8.29 11.99
C LYS A 299 -12.81 -8.52 11.33
N THR A 300 -12.28 -7.49 10.68
CA THR A 300 -10.96 -7.51 10.03
C THR A 300 -9.86 -7.72 11.07
N LEU A 301 -9.90 -6.95 12.17
CA LEU A 301 -8.95 -7.06 13.27
C LEU A 301 -9.02 -8.43 13.97
N ASP A 302 -10.21 -8.94 14.26
CA ASP A 302 -10.38 -10.27 14.87
C ASP A 302 -9.76 -11.38 14.01
N SER A 303 -9.87 -11.25 12.68
CA SER A 303 -9.30 -12.21 11.73
C SER A 303 -7.78 -12.18 11.73
N LEU A 304 -7.17 -10.99 11.76
CA LEU A 304 -5.71 -10.79 11.83
C LEU A 304 -5.13 -11.18 13.20
N GLU A 305 -5.81 -10.83 14.29
CA GLU A 305 -5.41 -11.18 15.66
C GLU A 305 -5.40 -12.70 15.86
N LYS A 306 -6.40 -13.40 15.32
CA LYS A 306 -6.48 -14.88 15.37
C LYS A 306 -5.25 -15.57 14.78
N ILE A 307 -4.61 -14.96 13.79
CA ILE A 307 -3.38 -15.45 13.16
C ILE A 307 -2.12 -14.72 13.66
N GLY A 308 -2.20 -14.02 14.80
CA GLY A 308 -1.04 -13.55 15.54
C GLY A 308 -0.50 -12.18 15.14
N TYR A 309 -1.26 -11.38 14.39
CA TYR A 309 -0.93 -9.97 14.16
C TYR A 309 -1.42 -9.09 15.31
N GLU A 310 -0.66 -8.05 15.63
CA GLU A 310 -1.05 -6.97 16.53
C GLU A 310 -1.24 -5.69 15.72
N CYS A 311 -2.43 -5.11 15.80
CA CYS A 311 -2.86 -3.99 14.98
C CYS A 311 -2.92 -2.68 15.76
N PHE A 312 -2.66 -1.59 15.04
CA PHE A 312 -2.55 -0.22 15.53
C PHE A 312 -3.14 0.75 14.52
N PHE A 313 -3.89 1.75 14.98
CA PHE A 313 -4.25 2.91 14.17
C PHE A 313 -3.07 3.88 14.05
N SER A 314 -2.84 4.40 12.85
CA SER A 314 -1.93 5.52 12.62
C SER A 314 -2.63 6.85 12.90
N GLY A 315 -2.12 7.61 13.85
CA GLY A 315 -2.57 8.97 14.18
C GLY A 315 -1.43 9.98 14.15
N GLU A 316 -1.79 11.26 14.26
CA GLU A 316 -0.84 12.39 14.16
C GLU A 316 0.37 12.26 15.09
N HIS A 317 0.14 11.76 16.30
CA HIS A 317 1.14 11.64 17.37
C HIS A 317 1.71 10.23 17.56
N GLY A 318 1.40 9.29 16.66
CA GLY A 318 1.93 7.94 16.71
C GLY A 318 0.89 6.85 16.47
N LEU A 319 1.20 5.64 16.91
CA LEU A 319 0.39 4.45 16.68
C LEU A 319 -0.43 4.10 17.93
N TRP A 320 -1.71 3.78 17.70
CA TRP A 320 -2.71 3.55 18.72
C TRP A 320 -3.15 2.09 18.70
N ARG A 321 -2.77 1.31 19.72
CA ARG A 321 -3.06 -0.12 19.79
C ARG A 321 -4.56 -0.44 19.70
N LEU A 322 -4.91 -1.37 18.81
CA LEU A 322 -6.26 -1.91 18.63
C LEU A 322 -6.40 -3.31 19.22
N THR A 323 -5.42 -4.18 18.92
CA THR A 323 -5.39 -5.56 19.42
C THR A 323 -5.31 -5.59 20.94
N ASN A 324 -6.21 -6.34 21.57
CA ASN A 324 -6.40 -6.38 23.03
C ASN A 324 -6.77 -5.02 23.69
N CYS A 325 -7.10 -4.00 22.89
CA CYS A 325 -7.47 -2.65 23.34
C CYS A 325 -8.71 -2.10 22.60
N TRP A 326 -9.55 -2.98 22.09
CA TRP A 326 -10.76 -2.60 21.36
C TRP A 326 -11.84 -1.97 22.27
N ASP A 327 -12.44 -0.91 21.74
CA ASP A 327 -13.67 -0.25 22.19
C ASP A 327 -14.51 0.02 20.94
N ASP A 328 -15.82 -0.20 20.98
CA ASP A 328 -16.69 -0.09 19.80
C ASP A 328 -16.70 1.31 19.17
N LYS A 329 -16.25 2.35 19.90
CA LYS A 329 -16.10 3.71 19.36
C LYS A 329 -15.00 3.82 18.29
N TRP A 330 -14.12 2.82 18.14
CA TRP A 330 -13.15 2.73 17.04
C TRP A 330 -13.82 2.50 15.69
N GLU A 331 -15.06 2.01 15.67
CA GLU A 331 -15.83 1.79 14.44
C GLU A 331 -16.49 3.09 13.93
N PHE A 332 -15.66 4.10 13.64
CA PHE A 332 -16.12 5.45 13.30
C PHE A 332 -16.09 5.78 11.80
N PHE A 333 -15.50 4.93 10.95
CA PHE A 333 -15.44 5.07 9.50
C PHE A 333 -14.87 6.41 8.99
N TRP A 334 -13.76 6.84 9.55
CA TRP A 334 -13.03 8.04 9.13
C TRP A 334 -11.64 7.59 8.66
N TRP A 335 -11.19 8.23 7.57
CA TRP A 335 -9.89 8.05 6.95
C TRP A 335 -8.75 7.90 7.95
N SER A 336 -8.13 6.73 7.97
CA SER A 336 -6.95 6.42 8.77
C SER A 336 -6.31 5.13 8.28
N ASN A 337 -4.98 5.03 8.41
CA ASN A 337 -4.27 3.80 8.14
C ASN A 337 -4.22 2.93 9.40
N VAL A 338 -4.38 1.63 9.20
CA VAL A 338 -4.20 0.60 10.23
C VAL A 338 -2.95 -0.19 9.87
N MET A 339 -2.01 -0.27 10.81
CA MET A 339 -0.81 -1.09 10.68
C MET A 339 -0.91 -2.31 11.60
N CYS A 340 -0.69 -3.49 11.05
CA CYS A 340 -0.67 -4.76 11.76
C CYS A 340 0.70 -5.42 11.62
N LEU A 341 1.26 -5.85 12.75
CA LEU A 341 2.59 -6.42 12.86
C LEU A 341 2.52 -7.87 13.33
N LEU A 342 3.28 -8.77 12.69
CA LEU A 342 3.38 -10.15 13.16
C LEU A 342 4.13 -10.20 14.50
N SER A 343 3.40 -10.46 15.60
CA SER A 343 3.88 -10.33 16.99
C SER A 343 5.05 -11.23 17.38
N LYS A 344 5.28 -12.30 16.62
CA LYS A 344 6.36 -13.27 16.89
C LYS A 344 7.72 -12.83 16.37
N LEU A 345 7.78 -11.82 15.51
CA LEU A 345 9.05 -11.33 14.96
C LEU A 345 9.72 -10.37 15.93
N LYS A 346 11.02 -10.52 16.13
CA LYS A 346 11.81 -9.66 17.03
C LYS A 346 11.72 -8.17 16.66
N GLY A 347 11.79 -7.84 15.37
CA GLY A 347 11.64 -6.45 14.90
C GLY A 347 10.25 -5.89 15.21
N SER A 348 9.20 -6.68 15.00
CA SER A 348 7.83 -6.30 15.38
C SER A 348 7.69 -6.06 16.87
N GLN A 349 8.29 -6.92 17.70
CA GLN A 349 8.27 -6.77 19.16
C GLN A 349 8.98 -5.49 19.63
N GLN A 350 10.03 -5.06 18.94
CA GLN A 350 10.67 -3.78 19.21
C GLN A 350 9.69 -2.62 18.96
N ILE A 351 9.04 -2.59 17.81
CA ILE A 351 8.05 -1.57 17.48
C ILE A 351 6.91 -1.59 18.51
N ILE A 352 6.32 -2.77 18.77
CA ILE A 352 5.23 -2.94 19.73
C ILE A 352 5.64 -2.45 21.12
N ALA A 353 6.85 -2.79 21.59
CA ALA A 353 7.34 -2.37 22.89
C ALA A 353 7.54 -0.85 22.98
N GLU A 354 8.04 -0.20 21.92
CA GLU A 354 8.14 1.27 21.86
C GLU A 354 6.75 1.92 21.91
N LEU A 355 5.76 1.34 21.23
CA LEU A 355 4.40 1.87 21.15
C LEU A 355 3.59 1.64 22.43
N ASP A 356 3.80 0.53 23.12
CA ASP A 356 3.15 0.25 24.42
C ASP A 356 3.57 1.23 25.53
N LEU A 357 4.65 2.01 25.32
CA LEU A 357 5.05 3.08 26.22
C LEU A 357 4.30 4.39 25.97
N ALA A 358 3.73 4.60 24.78
CA ALA A 358 3.08 5.85 24.38
C ALA A 358 1.76 6.19 25.12
N PRO A 359 0.91 5.23 25.56
CA PRO A 359 -0.30 5.55 26.31
C PRO A 359 -0.04 6.20 27.69
N ARG A 360 1.21 6.27 28.15
CA ARG A 360 1.58 6.88 29.44
C ARG A 360 1.48 8.42 29.44
N TYR A 361 1.19 9.05 28.30
CA TYR A 361 1.01 10.50 28.19
C TYR A 361 -0.45 10.96 28.38
N ALA A 362 -1.36 10.08 28.83
CA ALA A 362 -2.78 10.36 29.00
C ALA A 362 -3.23 10.50 30.47
N ASP A 363 -2.30 10.70 31.41
CA ASP A 363 -2.60 11.05 32.80
C ASP A 363 -2.30 12.53 33.09
#